data_AF-A0A9X3ETC3-F1
#
_entry.id   AF-A0A9X3ETC3-F1
#
_cell.length_a   1.000
_cell.length_b   1.000
_cell.length_c   1.000
_cell.angle_alpha   90.00
_cell.angle_beta   90.00
_cell.angle_gamma   90.00
#
_symmetry.space_group_name_H-M   'P 1'
#
loop_
_entity.id
_entity.type
_entity.pdbx_description
1 polymer ?
#
loop_
_entity_poly.entity_id
_entity_poly.type
_entity_poly.pdbx_seq_one_letter_code
_entity_poly.pdbx_strand_id
1 'polypeptide(L)'
;MFEYSPVWPHGALQPAFPEVFYVVGTNRTHHAGVDIQTSRTMTVVREGDALTLLNTVRLDDEGLAALDALGKVRHVVRLGAFHGRDDPFYCDRYGATLWALPAATHADGRATAQPLTPGGPFPLADGRAFEFTSARFPEAAVLLAREGGILVTCDAIQNWTEVDRFFSPECGEMFAAQGFIRPANIPATWRHACQPSPDDFARLLALPFRHLISAHGEPLRDEAHARIAASVADAFPA
;
A
#
# COMPACT_ATOMS: atom_id res chain seq x y z
N MET A 1 10.22 -20.43 14.26
CA MET A 1 8.89 -19.82 14.34
C MET A 1 9.10 -18.33 14.14
N PHE A 2 8.45 -17.72 13.15
CA PHE A 2 8.59 -16.30 12.89
C PHE A 2 7.85 -15.51 13.98
N GLU A 3 8.49 -14.51 14.55
CA GLU A 3 7.85 -13.61 15.52
C GLU A 3 7.15 -12.50 14.75
N TYR A 4 5.81 -12.46 14.86
CA TYR A 4 5.05 -11.41 14.20
C TYR A 4 5.25 -10.06 14.87
N SER A 5 5.05 -8.99 14.11
CA SER A 5 4.90 -7.65 14.66
C SER A 5 3.84 -7.61 15.77
N PRO A 6 4.03 -6.78 16.82
CA PRO A 6 2.99 -6.52 17.78
C PRO A 6 1.81 -5.82 17.13
N VAL A 7 0.63 -5.99 17.73
CA VAL A 7 -0.54 -5.21 17.38
C VAL A 7 -0.35 -3.79 17.90
N TRP A 8 -0.21 -2.83 17.00
CA TRP A 8 -0.19 -1.40 17.32
C TRP A 8 -1.57 -0.77 17.10
N PRO A 9 -1.83 0.43 17.66
CA PRO A 9 -3.10 1.12 17.42
C PRO A 9 -3.44 1.21 15.93
N HIS A 10 -4.70 0.94 15.61
CA HIS A 10 -5.26 1.13 14.28
C HIS A 10 -6.71 1.61 14.39
N GLY A 11 -7.25 2.07 13.25
CA GLY A 11 -8.64 2.46 13.14
C GLY A 11 -9.56 1.27 12.90
N ALA A 12 -10.86 1.56 12.80
CA ALA A 12 -11.82 0.58 12.30
C ALA A 12 -11.63 0.36 10.79
N LEU A 13 -12.08 -0.79 10.30
CA LEU A 13 -12.24 -1.05 8.87
C LEU A 13 -13.35 -0.15 8.32
N GLN A 14 -13.06 0.63 7.29
CA GLN A 14 -13.97 1.62 6.72
C GLN A 14 -14.21 1.39 5.24
N PRO A 15 -15.43 1.60 4.72
CA PRO A 15 -15.67 1.57 3.28
C PRO A 15 -14.99 2.77 2.60
N ALA A 16 -14.18 2.50 1.57
CA ALA A 16 -13.66 3.53 0.67
C ALA A 16 -14.60 3.73 -0.52
N PHE A 17 -15.08 2.62 -1.09
CA PHE A 17 -15.97 2.47 -2.24
C PHE A 17 -16.80 1.17 -2.09
N PRO A 18 -17.80 0.89 -2.95
CA PRO A 18 -18.47 -0.41 -2.95
C PRO A 18 -17.47 -1.56 -3.05
N GLU A 19 -17.55 -2.50 -2.10
CA GLU A 19 -16.69 -3.70 -2.03
C GLU A 19 -15.18 -3.42 -1.88
N VAL A 20 -14.80 -2.17 -1.57
CA VAL A 20 -13.41 -1.76 -1.30
C VAL A 20 -13.37 -1.02 0.02
N PHE A 21 -12.57 -1.53 0.94
CA PHE A 21 -12.43 -1.04 2.31
C PHE A 21 -10.97 -0.72 2.58
N TYR A 22 -10.73 0.05 3.64
CA TYR A 22 -9.39 0.37 4.09
C TYR A 22 -9.36 0.47 5.61
N VAL A 23 -8.16 0.32 6.17
CA VAL A 23 -7.89 0.58 7.57
C VAL A 23 -6.53 1.25 7.69
N VAL A 24 -6.50 2.35 8.43
CA VAL A 24 -5.28 3.07 8.78
C VAL A 24 -4.79 2.56 10.13
N GLY A 25 -3.51 2.28 10.25
CA GLY A 25 -2.91 1.90 11.52
C GLY A 25 -1.46 2.33 11.64
N THR A 26 -0.89 2.11 12.81
CA THR A 26 0.47 2.52 13.12
C THR A 26 1.51 1.62 12.43
N ASN A 27 2.61 2.23 12.01
CA ASN A 27 3.87 1.57 11.72
C ASN A 27 4.96 2.14 12.64
N ARG A 28 5.78 1.27 13.23
CA ARG A 28 6.98 1.68 13.97
C ARG A 28 8.20 0.99 13.40
N THR A 29 9.21 1.77 13.08
CA THR A 29 10.53 1.28 12.63
C THR A 29 11.62 2.03 13.37
N HIS A 30 12.79 1.41 13.50
CA HIS A 30 13.98 2.06 14.00
C HIS A 30 15.00 2.06 12.86
N HIS A 31 15.41 3.24 12.41
CA HIS A 31 16.32 3.39 11.28
C HIS A 31 17.32 4.51 11.54
N ALA A 32 18.61 4.22 11.31
CA ALA A 32 19.70 5.18 11.48
C ALA A 32 19.71 5.90 12.85
N GLY A 33 19.31 5.21 13.93
CA GLY A 33 19.26 5.76 15.28
C GLY A 33 18.01 6.61 15.59
N VAL A 34 17.03 6.63 14.70
CA VAL A 34 15.78 7.36 14.85
C VAL A 34 14.61 6.40 14.89
N ASP A 35 13.77 6.53 15.93
CA ASP A 35 12.48 5.86 15.99
C ASP A 35 11.48 6.60 15.12
N ILE A 36 10.94 5.91 14.13
CA ILE A 36 9.95 6.43 13.20
C ILE A 36 8.60 5.81 13.53
N GLN A 37 7.62 6.65 13.81
CA GLN A 37 6.22 6.26 13.96
C GLN A 37 5.33 7.07 13.02
N THR A 38 4.79 6.39 12.01
CA THR A 38 3.88 6.94 11.01
C THR A 38 2.60 6.09 10.97
N SER A 39 1.58 6.59 10.28
CA SER A 39 0.50 5.70 9.84
C SER A 39 0.92 4.86 8.63
N ARG A 40 0.09 3.87 8.31
CA ARG A 40 0.09 3.06 7.09
C ARG A 40 -1.33 2.56 6.86
N THR A 41 -1.63 2.18 5.63
CA THR A 41 -2.98 1.86 5.18
C THR A 41 -3.03 0.50 4.52
N MET A 42 -3.88 -0.39 5.03
CA MET A 42 -4.24 -1.63 4.36
C MET A 42 -5.50 -1.40 3.53
N THR A 43 -5.50 -1.89 2.30
CA THR A 43 -6.71 -1.99 1.46
C THR A 43 -7.26 -3.40 1.53
N VAL A 44 -8.57 -3.53 1.63
CA VAL A 44 -9.29 -4.81 1.61
C VAL A 44 -10.30 -4.75 0.47
N VAL A 45 -10.17 -5.67 -0.48
CA VAL A 45 -11.13 -5.76 -1.60
C VAL A 45 -11.90 -7.07 -1.47
N ARG A 46 -13.22 -6.97 -1.56
CA ARG A 46 -14.12 -8.12 -1.55
C ARG A 46 -14.58 -8.48 -2.97
N GLU A 47 -14.60 -9.77 -3.25
CA GLU A 47 -15.23 -10.38 -4.43
C GLU A 47 -15.96 -11.66 -4.02
N GLY A 48 -17.29 -11.59 -3.96
CA GLY A 48 -18.11 -12.65 -3.36
C GLY A 48 -17.79 -12.82 -1.85
N ASP A 49 -17.42 -14.04 -1.43
CA ASP A 49 -16.97 -14.31 -0.05
C ASP A 49 -15.49 -14.00 0.17
N ALA A 50 -14.70 -13.86 -0.91
CA ALA A 50 -13.24 -13.79 -0.82
C ALA A 50 -12.76 -12.36 -0.58
N LEU A 51 -11.76 -12.23 0.30
CA LEU A 51 -11.05 -10.99 0.57
C LEU A 51 -9.60 -11.07 0.07
N THR A 52 -9.18 -10.00 -0.59
CA THR A 52 -7.79 -9.72 -0.97
C THR A 52 -7.29 -8.54 -0.15
N LEU A 53 -6.23 -8.75 0.63
CA LEU A 53 -5.58 -7.71 1.42
C LEU A 53 -4.38 -7.16 0.66
N LEU A 54 -4.23 -5.84 0.58
CA LEU A 54 -3.07 -5.16 0.02
C LEU A 54 -2.44 -4.25 1.08
N ASN A 55 -1.11 -4.25 1.20
CA ASN A 55 -0.34 -3.45 2.15
C ASN A 55 -0.77 -3.69 3.61
N THR A 56 -0.63 -4.93 4.07
CA THR A 56 -1.23 -5.41 5.32
C THR A 56 -0.86 -4.56 6.55
N VAL A 57 -1.85 -4.37 7.42
CA VAL A 57 -1.74 -3.77 8.76
C VAL A 57 -2.17 -4.82 9.77
N ARG A 58 -1.36 -5.03 10.80
CA ARG A 58 -1.67 -5.97 11.87
C ARG A 58 -2.86 -5.48 12.69
N LEU A 59 -3.96 -6.22 12.62
CA LEU A 59 -5.20 -5.95 13.37
C LEU A 59 -5.20 -6.63 14.75
N ASP A 60 -5.93 -6.01 15.68
CA ASP A 60 -6.36 -6.58 16.95
C ASP A 60 -7.55 -7.55 16.76
N ASP A 61 -8.02 -8.15 17.85
CA ASP A 61 -9.09 -9.14 17.81
C ASP A 61 -10.42 -8.55 17.30
N GLU A 62 -10.72 -7.29 17.60
CA GLU A 62 -11.93 -6.60 17.13
C GLU A 62 -11.85 -6.33 15.61
N GLY A 63 -10.72 -5.84 15.15
CA GLY A 63 -10.44 -5.62 13.73
C GLY A 63 -10.47 -6.93 12.93
N LEU A 64 -9.94 -8.02 13.50
CA LEU A 64 -10.02 -9.35 12.88
C LEU A 64 -11.45 -9.88 12.83
N ALA A 65 -12.24 -9.69 13.89
CA ALA A 65 -13.67 -10.05 13.87
C ALA A 65 -14.44 -9.25 12.81
N ALA A 66 -14.15 -7.96 12.64
CA ALA A 66 -14.75 -7.14 11.59
C ALA A 66 -14.33 -7.60 10.18
N LEU A 67 -13.06 -8.01 10.00
CA LEU A 67 -12.56 -8.57 8.76
C LEU A 67 -13.22 -9.92 8.44
N ASP A 68 -13.33 -10.80 9.43
CA ASP A 68 -13.95 -12.13 9.31
C ASP A 68 -15.47 -12.02 9.01
N ALA A 69 -16.13 -10.99 9.54
CA ALA A 69 -17.53 -10.70 9.24
C ALA A 69 -17.73 -10.18 7.80
N LEU A 70 -16.70 -9.55 7.21
CA LEU A 70 -16.76 -9.05 5.84
C LEU A 70 -16.64 -10.17 4.80
N GLY A 71 -15.82 -11.19 5.09
CA GLY A 71 -15.56 -12.34 4.21
C GLY A 71 -14.36 -13.18 4.66
N LYS A 72 -13.90 -14.08 3.80
CA LYS A 72 -12.75 -14.96 4.04
C LYS A 72 -11.51 -14.39 3.38
N VAL A 73 -10.46 -14.13 4.15
CA VAL A 73 -9.15 -13.77 3.61
C VAL A 73 -8.59 -14.94 2.79
N ARG A 74 -8.43 -14.73 1.49
CA ARG A 74 -7.87 -15.74 0.55
C ARG A 74 -6.52 -15.32 -0.01
N HIS A 75 -6.29 -14.01 -0.10
CA HIS A 75 -5.13 -13.47 -0.79
C HIS A 75 -4.52 -12.32 -0.01
N VAL A 76 -3.19 -12.30 0.02
CA VAL A 76 -2.37 -11.19 0.49
C VAL A 76 -1.51 -10.75 -0.70
N VAL A 77 -1.58 -9.48 -1.06
CA VAL A 77 -0.82 -8.88 -2.16
C VAL A 77 0.16 -7.87 -1.58
N ARG A 78 1.44 -8.15 -1.75
CA ARG A 78 2.52 -7.24 -1.39
C ARG A 78 2.96 -6.44 -2.61
N LEU A 79 2.86 -5.13 -2.50
CA LEU A 79 3.16 -4.22 -3.59
C LEU A 79 4.57 -3.64 -3.54
N GLY A 80 5.12 -3.37 -2.36
CA GLY A 80 6.43 -2.72 -2.20
C GLY A 80 7.42 -3.51 -1.35
N ALA A 81 8.71 -3.31 -1.62
CA ALA A 81 9.81 -3.92 -0.90
C ALA A 81 9.88 -3.50 0.58
N PHE A 82 9.45 -2.28 0.89
CA PHE A 82 9.50 -1.74 2.26
C PHE A 82 8.20 -1.96 3.05
N HIS A 83 7.27 -2.76 2.51
CA HIS A 83 6.04 -3.21 3.15
C HIS A 83 6.01 -4.74 3.33
N GLY A 84 4.94 -5.24 3.93
CA GLY A 84 4.67 -6.68 4.02
C GLY A 84 5.14 -7.37 5.31
N ARG A 85 5.51 -6.59 6.33
CA ARG A 85 5.90 -7.15 7.64
C ARG A 85 4.78 -7.96 8.31
N ASP A 86 3.52 -7.65 8.01
CA ASP A 86 2.35 -8.32 8.59
C ASP A 86 1.79 -9.41 7.67
N ASP A 87 2.28 -9.54 6.43
CA ASP A 87 1.83 -10.56 5.49
C ASP A 87 1.94 -11.98 6.08
N PRO A 88 3.04 -12.35 6.78
CA PRO A 88 3.16 -13.67 7.39
C PRO A 88 2.00 -14.01 8.33
N PHE A 89 1.52 -13.04 9.12
CA PHE A 89 0.43 -13.27 10.06
C PHE A 89 -0.86 -13.66 9.34
N TYR A 90 -1.23 -12.94 8.28
CA TYR A 90 -2.44 -13.22 7.53
C TYR A 90 -2.34 -14.53 6.73
N CYS A 91 -1.18 -14.80 6.14
CA CYS A 91 -0.94 -16.06 5.47
C CYS A 91 -1.03 -17.26 6.43
N ASP A 92 -0.46 -17.16 7.63
CA ASP A 92 -0.45 -18.27 8.58
C ASP A 92 -1.82 -18.45 9.27
N ARG A 93 -2.50 -17.35 9.61
CA ARG A 93 -3.83 -17.39 10.23
C ARG A 93 -4.90 -17.91 9.28
N TYR A 94 -4.88 -17.48 8.02
CA TYR A 94 -5.96 -17.75 7.07
C TYR A 94 -5.61 -18.76 5.97
N GLY A 95 -4.35 -19.20 5.88
CA GLY A 95 -3.88 -19.98 4.74
C GLY A 95 -3.88 -19.18 3.43
N ALA A 96 -3.75 -17.85 3.52
CA ALA A 96 -3.88 -16.95 2.37
C ALA A 96 -2.71 -17.10 1.39
N THR A 97 -3.02 -17.10 0.09
CA THR A 97 -2.00 -17.10 -0.98
C THR A 97 -1.31 -15.75 -1.03
N LEU A 98 0.02 -15.76 -0.91
CA LEU A 98 0.87 -14.57 -1.03
C LEU A 98 1.23 -14.28 -2.49
N TRP A 99 0.90 -13.07 -2.93
CA TRP A 99 1.24 -12.51 -4.23
C TRP A 99 2.27 -11.40 -4.07
N ALA A 100 3.34 -11.44 -4.85
CA ALA A 100 4.36 -10.39 -4.86
C ALA A 100 5.18 -10.41 -6.16
N LEU A 101 5.87 -9.31 -6.46
CA LEU A 101 6.82 -9.26 -7.58
C LEU A 101 7.92 -10.34 -7.40
N PRO A 102 8.45 -10.95 -8.47
CA PRO A 102 9.42 -12.05 -8.37
C PRO A 102 10.68 -11.74 -7.55
N ALA A 103 11.12 -10.48 -7.51
CA ALA A 103 12.30 -10.04 -6.77
C ALA A 103 12.01 -9.66 -5.30
N ALA A 104 10.77 -9.83 -4.82
CA ALA A 104 10.40 -9.48 -3.45
C ALA A 104 11.03 -10.42 -2.41
N THR A 105 11.48 -9.87 -1.29
CA THR A 105 12.03 -10.60 -0.16
C THR A 105 11.10 -10.51 1.04
N HIS A 106 10.64 -11.63 1.58
CA HIS A 106 9.64 -11.68 2.66
C HIS A 106 10.27 -11.66 4.05
N ALA A 107 9.60 -11.01 5.00
CA ALA A 107 10.14 -10.75 6.35
C ALA A 107 10.55 -12.04 7.09
N ASP A 108 9.87 -13.15 6.80
CA ASP A 108 10.11 -14.46 7.39
C ASP A 108 10.83 -15.43 6.46
N GLY A 109 11.31 -14.95 5.31
CA GLY A 109 12.02 -15.73 4.30
C GLY A 109 11.14 -16.68 3.49
N ARG A 110 9.81 -16.64 3.62
CA ARG A 110 8.91 -17.48 2.81
C ARG A 110 9.05 -17.17 1.32
N ALA A 111 8.72 -18.14 0.48
CA ALA A 111 8.62 -17.93 -0.96
C ALA A 111 7.31 -17.22 -1.32
N THR A 112 7.33 -16.44 -2.40
CA THR A 112 6.10 -15.98 -3.06
C THR A 112 5.35 -17.20 -3.62
N ALA A 113 4.05 -17.31 -3.32
CA ALA A 113 3.23 -18.42 -3.80
C ALA A 113 2.74 -18.20 -5.23
N GLN A 114 2.42 -16.95 -5.59
CA GLN A 114 2.01 -16.56 -6.93
C GLN A 114 2.73 -15.26 -7.34
N PRO A 115 3.44 -15.23 -8.48
CA PRO A 115 4.12 -14.03 -8.90
C PRO A 115 3.11 -12.97 -9.35
N LEU A 116 3.34 -11.73 -8.93
CA LEU A 116 2.66 -10.56 -9.47
C LEU A 116 3.40 -10.14 -10.74
N THR A 117 2.74 -10.17 -11.90
CA THR A 117 3.33 -9.73 -13.17
C THR A 117 2.32 -8.89 -13.96
N PRO A 118 2.76 -7.81 -14.63
CA PRO A 118 1.89 -7.05 -15.52
C PRO A 118 1.28 -7.95 -16.62
N GLY A 119 -0.06 -7.95 -16.74
CA GLY A 119 -0.78 -8.80 -17.68
C GLY A 119 -0.90 -10.28 -17.28
N GLY A 120 -0.35 -10.66 -16.12
CA GLY A 120 -0.50 -12.00 -15.54
C GLY A 120 -1.81 -12.19 -14.76
N PRO A 121 -1.98 -13.38 -14.14
CA PRO A 121 -3.11 -13.63 -13.27
C PRO A 121 -3.09 -12.69 -12.05
N PHE A 122 -4.27 -12.36 -11.55
CA PHE A 122 -4.44 -11.54 -10.36
C PHE A 122 -5.65 -12.06 -9.56
N PRO A 123 -5.65 -11.98 -8.21
CA PRO A 123 -6.71 -12.55 -7.37
C PRO A 123 -8.06 -11.81 -7.45
N LEU A 124 -8.13 -10.69 -8.17
CA LEU A 124 -9.37 -9.93 -8.40
C LEU A 124 -9.63 -9.90 -9.91
N ALA A 125 -10.85 -10.25 -10.33
CA ALA A 125 -11.18 -10.35 -11.76
C ALA A 125 -11.02 -9.02 -12.51
N ASP A 126 -11.22 -7.91 -11.82
CA ASP A 126 -11.12 -6.55 -12.34
C ASP A 126 -9.85 -5.80 -11.90
N GLY A 127 -8.91 -6.52 -11.27
CA GLY A 127 -7.62 -5.98 -10.84
C GLY A 127 -6.50 -6.28 -11.84
N ARG A 128 -5.62 -5.31 -12.06
CA ARG A 128 -4.45 -5.44 -12.93
C ARG A 128 -3.20 -4.92 -12.25
N ALA A 129 -2.16 -5.75 -12.21
CA ALA A 129 -0.86 -5.36 -11.71
C ALA A 129 -0.16 -4.37 -12.65
N PHE A 130 0.53 -3.40 -12.05
CA PHE A 130 1.46 -2.49 -12.68
C PHE A 130 2.80 -2.59 -11.95
N GLU A 131 3.90 -2.59 -12.68
CA GLU A 131 5.25 -2.65 -12.10
C GLU A 131 6.03 -1.37 -12.45
N PHE A 132 6.70 -0.81 -11.44
CA PHE A 132 7.71 0.22 -11.61
C PHE A 132 9.04 -0.45 -12.01
N THR A 133 9.16 -0.80 -13.29
CA THR A 133 10.24 -1.64 -13.82
C THR A 133 11.64 -1.06 -13.70
N SER A 134 11.75 0.26 -13.52
CA SER A 134 13.04 0.94 -13.34
C SER A 134 13.46 1.08 -11.88
N ALA A 135 12.54 0.86 -10.93
CA ALA A 135 12.83 0.97 -9.52
C ALA A 135 13.84 -0.12 -9.08
N ARG A 136 14.87 0.31 -8.34
CA ARG A 136 15.92 -0.57 -7.81
C ARG A 136 15.38 -1.64 -6.85
N PHE A 137 14.31 -1.31 -6.13
CA PHE A 137 13.62 -2.24 -5.24
C PHE A 137 12.22 -2.54 -5.79
N PRO A 138 11.70 -3.77 -5.59
CA PRO A 138 10.37 -4.15 -6.04
C PRO A 138 9.31 -3.14 -5.61
N GLU A 139 8.58 -2.60 -6.59
CA GLU A 139 7.47 -1.69 -6.38
C GLU A 139 6.41 -1.93 -7.47
N ALA A 140 5.18 -2.11 -7.03
CA ALA A 140 4.02 -2.31 -7.87
C ALA A 140 2.87 -1.39 -7.46
N ALA A 141 1.93 -1.23 -8.39
CA ALA A 141 0.60 -0.72 -8.12
C ALA A 141 -0.44 -1.71 -8.66
N VAL A 142 -1.69 -1.55 -8.25
CA VAL A 142 -2.83 -2.30 -8.79
C VAL A 142 -3.88 -1.32 -9.27
N LEU A 143 -4.35 -1.48 -10.49
CA LEU A 143 -5.53 -0.80 -11.00
C LEU A 143 -6.74 -1.70 -10.82
N LEU A 144 -7.74 -1.26 -10.07
CA LEU A 144 -9.06 -1.88 -10.02
C LEU A 144 -9.98 -1.14 -10.99
N ALA A 145 -10.62 -1.84 -11.91
CA ALA A 145 -11.57 -1.26 -12.88
C ALA A 145 -12.96 -1.00 -12.27
N ARG A 146 -13.00 -0.38 -11.08
CA ARG A 146 -14.20 0.04 -10.34
C ARG A 146 -14.25 1.56 -10.24
N GLU A 147 -15.43 2.17 -10.15
CA GLU A 147 -15.59 3.61 -9.87
C GLU A 147 -14.80 4.54 -10.82
N GLY A 148 -14.61 4.16 -12.09
CA GLY A 148 -13.77 4.93 -13.03
C GLY A 148 -12.26 4.74 -12.85
N GLY A 149 -11.86 3.75 -12.06
CA GLY A 149 -10.50 3.30 -11.83
C GLY A 149 -9.97 3.71 -10.46
N ILE A 150 -9.68 2.73 -9.61
CA ILE A 150 -9.05 2.91 -8.29
C ILE A 150 -7.62 2.40 -8.38
N LEU A 151 -6.65 3.30 -8.23
CA LEU A 151 -5.24 2.94 -8.15
C LEU A 151 -4.87 2.62 -6.70
N VAL A 152 -4.32 1.43 -6.45
CA VAL A 152 -3.76 1.04 -5.15
C VAL A 152 -2.25 1.04 -5.25
N THR A 153 -1.56 1.80 -4.40
CA THR A 153 -0.08 1.97 -4.46
C THR A 153 0.57 1.62 -3.13
N CYS A 154 1.89 1.46 -3.15
CA CYS A 154 2.70 1.31 -1.94
C CYS A 154 3.48 2.60 -1.63
N ASP A 155 4.81 2.57 -1.70
CA ASP A 155 5.65 3.68 -1.27
C ASP A 155 5.91 4.71 -2.38
N ALA A 156 5.76 4.32 -3.64
CA ALA A 156 6.00 5.22 -4.79
C ALA A 156 5.07 6.45 -4.79
N ILE A 157 3.85 6.28 -4.29
CA ILE A 157 2.84 7.33 -4.25
C ILE A 157 2.11 7.24 -2.91
N GLN A 158 2.12 8.33 -2.15
CA GLN A 158 1.56 8.43 -0.79
C GLN A 158 0.51 9.53 -0.71
N ASN A 159 -0.42 9.44 0.23
CA ASN A 159 -1.48 10.44 0.40
C ASN A 159 -1.69 10.83 1.87
N TRP A 160 -0.59 11.13 2.59
CA TRP A 160 -0.69 11.78 3.90
C TRP A 160 -1.05 13.25 3.71
N THR A 161 -2.33 13.60 3.80
CA THR A 161 -2.78 15.00 3.71
C THR A 161 -2.70 15.74 5.05
N GLU A 162 -2.52 15.01 6.14
CA GLU A 162 -2.36 15.52 7.50
C GLU A 162 -1.47 14.60 8.33
N VAL A 163 -0.99 15.11 9.47
CA VAL A 163 -0.37 14.29 10.51
C VAL A 163 -1.50 13.66 11.32
N ASP A 164 -1.91 12.46 10.91
CA ASP A 164 -3.01 11.76 11.57
C ASP A 164 -2.64 11.24 12.97
N ARG A 165 -3.65 10.75 13.70
CA ARG A 165 -3.51 10.29 15.10
C ARG A 165 -2.56 9.10 15.32
N PHE A 166 -2.09 8.44 14.27
CA PHE A 166 -1.16 7.31 14.38
C PHE A 166 0.31 7.72 14.24
N PHE A 167 0.59 8.96 13.84
CA PHE A 167 1.91 9.54 13.95
C PHE A 167 2.29 9.82 15.41
N SER A 168 3.56 9.64 15.76
CA SER A 168 4.11 10.33 16.94
C SER A 168 4.24 11.83 16.63
N PRO A 169 4.05 12.73 17.60
CA PRO A 169 4.22 14.18 17.39
C PRO A 169 5.54 14.55 16.71
N GLU A 170 6.66 13.97 17.16
CA GLU A 170 8.00 14.27 16.68
C GLU A 170 8.18 13.86 15.20
N CYS A 171 7.71 12.67 14.83
CA CYS A 171 7.71 12.24 13.43
C CYS A 171 6.78 13.09 12.57
N GLY A 172 5.63 13.50 13.10
CA GLY A 172 4.70 14.37 12.41
C GLY A 172 5.32 15.71 12.02
N GLU A 173 5.96 16.39 12.98
CA GLU A 173 6.70 17.63 12.75
C GLU A 173 7.82 17.45 11.73
N MET A 174 8.60 16.38 11.88
CA MET A 174 9.70 16.06 10.96
C MET A 174 9.20 15.81 9.53
N PHE A 175 8.15 15.00 9.35
CA PHE A 175 7.62 14.67 8.02
C PHE A 175 6.94 15.88 7.37
N ALA A 176 6.27 16.73 8.15
CA ALA A 176 5.72 17.98 7.66
C ALA A 176 6.85 18.92 7.17
N ALA A 177 7.92 19.08 7.95
CA ALA A 177 9.07 19.90 7.58
C ALA A 177 9.81 19.38 6.33
N GLN A 178 9.81 18.06 6.10
CA GLN A 178 10.37 17.44 4.90
C GLN A 178 9.42 17.47 3.69
N GLY A 179 8.21 18.00 3.84
CA GLY A 179 7.22 18.09 2.77
C GLY A 179 6.54 16.77 2.41
N PHE A 180 6.55 15.78 3.30
CA PHE A 180 5.90 14.48 3.08
C PHE A 180 4.40 14.48 3.37
N ILE A 181 3.93 15.44 4.16
CA ILE A 181 2.50 15.64 4.44
C ILE A 181 1.89 16.50 3.31
N ARG A 182 1.54 15.84 2.21
CA ARG A 182 0.87 16.44 1.03
C ARG A 182 0.08 15.38 0.25
N PRO A 183 -0.96 15.78 -0.49
CA PRO A 183 -1.71 14.85 -1.32
C PRO A 183 -0.86 14.28 -2.46
N ALA A 184 -1.08 13.00 -2.79
CA ALA A 184 -0.44 12.29 -3.91
C ALA A 184 1.09 12.52 -4.00
N ASN A 185 1.78 12.49 -2.88
CA ASN A 185 3.22 12.72 -2.78
C ASN A 185 4.02 11.61 -3.49
N ILE A 186 5.13 11.97 -4.14
CA ILE A 186 6.17 11.04 -4.60
C ILE A 186 7.41 11.26 -3.72
N PRO A 187 7.57 10.47 -2.64
CA PRO A 187 8.49 10.81 -1.56
C PRO A 187 9.94 10.88 -2.03
N ALA A 188 10.66 11.92 -1.63
CA ALA A 188 12.08 12.06 -1.96
C ALA A 188 12.93 10.90 -1.41
N THR A 189 12.57 10.37 -0.24
CA THR A 189 13.19 9.19 0.37
C THR A 189 13.05 7.94 -0.51
N TRP A 190 11.84 7.67 -1.01
CA TRP A 190 11.61 6.56 -1.94
C TRP A 190 12.34 6.78 -3.27
N ARG A 191 12.29 7.99 -3.84
CA ARG A 191 13.03 8.31 -5.08
C ARG A 191 14.53 8.13 -4.91
N HIS A 192 15.10 8.53 -3.78
CA HIS A 192 16.52 8.34 -3.51
C HIS A 192 16.90 6.85 -3.38
N ALA A 193 16.07 6.06 -2.69
CA ALA A 193 16.32 4.64 -2.48
C ALA A 193 16.13 3.80 -3.76
N CYS A 194 15.06 4.08 -4.51
CA CYS A 194 14.63 3.31 -5.67
C CYS A 194 15.20 3.83 -7.00
N GLN A 195 15.65 5.09 -7.07
CA GLN A 195 16.18 5.71 -8.29
C GLN A 195 15.33 5.46 -9.55
N PRO A 196 14.00 5.68 -9.50
CA PRO A 196 13.10 5.39 -10.61
C PRO A 196 13.34 6.31 -11.82
N SER A 197 13.06 5.81 -13.01
CA SER A 197 12.89 6.60 -14.22
C SER A 197 11.52 7.31 -14.21
N PRO A 198 11.43 8.58 -14.68
CA PRO A 198 10.15 9.23 -14.92
C PRO A 198 9.27 8.47 -15.93
N ASP A 199 9.84 7.60 -16.78
CA ASP A 199 9.08 6.79 -17.73
C ASP A 199 8.08 5.84 -17.05
N ASP A 200 8.41 5.34 -15.85
CA ASP A 200 7.47 4.51 -15.08
C ASP A 200 6.21 5.31 -14.73
N PHE A 201 6.37 6.58 -14.36
CA PHE A 201 5.24 7.46 -14.06
C PHE A 201 4.46 7.86 -15.31
N ALA A 202 5.14 8.05 -16.45
CA ALA A 202 4.45 8.26 -17.73
C ALA A 202 3.56 7.06 -18.10
N ARG A 203 4.06 5.82 -17.92
CA ARG A 203 3.26 4.60 -18.12
C ARG A 203 2.10 4.49 -17.13
N LEU A 204 2.35 4.83 -15.86
CA LEU A 204 1.30 4.82 -14.83
C LEU A 204 0.18 5.82 -15.17
N LEU A 205 0.53 7.05 -15.56
CA LEU A 205 -0.42 8.09 -15.95
C LEU A 205 -1.16 7.80 -17.26
N ALA A 206 -0.71 6.82 -18.06
CA ALA A 206 -1.48 6.33 -19.19
C ALA A 206 -2.64 5.40 -18.79
N LEU A 207 -2.71 4.96 -17.52
CA LEU A 207 -3.80 4.13 -17.01
C LEU A 207 -5.07 4.96 -16.73
N PRO A 208 -6.26 4.40 -16.97
CA PRO A 208 -7.52 5.09 -16.68
C PRO A 208 -7.88 4.93 -15.20
N PHE A 209 -7.42 5.85 -14.35
CA PHE A 209 -7.81 5.89 -12.95
C PHE A 209 -8.26 7.28 -12.53
N ARG A 210 -9.09 7.31 -11.49
CA ARG A 210 -9.71 8.51 -10.93
C ARG A 210 -9.45 8.63 -9.42
N HIS A 211 -9.31 7.50 -8.74
CA HIS A 211 -9.13 7.43 -7.30
C HIS A 211 -7.78 6.80 -6.95
N LEU A 212 -7.29 7.07 -5.73
CA LEU A 212 -6.08 6.48 -5.17
C LEU A 212 -6.35 5.97 -3.76
N ILE A 213 -5.88 4.76 -3.45
CA ILE A 213 -5.69 4.26 -2.09
C ILE A 213 -4.22 3.86 -1.95
N SER A 214 -3.40 4.72 -1.38
CA SER A 214 -1.99 4.41 -1.11
C SER A 214 -1.83 3.59 0.17
N ALA A 215 -0.66 2.98 0.37
CA ALA A 215 -0.27 2.35 1.63
C ALA A 215 -0.08 3.35 2.80
N HIS A 216 -0.35 4.63 2.57
CA HIS A 216 0.02 5.75 3.43
C HIS A 216 -1.04 6.85 3.34
N GLY A 217 -1.76 7.09 4.42
CA GLY A 217 -2.83 8.09 4.50
C GLY A 217 -4.19 7.60 4.00
N GLU A 218 -5.11 8.54 3.82
CA GLU A 218 -6.50 8.26 3.45
C GLU A 218 -6.70 8.13 1.92
N PRO A 219 -7.80 7.51 1.46
CA PRO A 219 -8.16 7.49 0.04
C PRO A 219 -8.30 8.90 -0.55
N LEU A 220 -7.67 9.13 -1.71
CA LEU A 220 -7.86 10.32 -2.53
C LEU A 220 -8.92 10.05 -3.59
N ARG A 221 -10.01 10.83 -3.56
CA ARG A 221 -11.15 10.65 -4.46
C ARG A 221 -11.13 11.66 -5.61
N ASP A 222 -11.65 11.23 -6.76
CA ASP A 222 -12.01 12.03 -7.93
C ASP A 222 -10.87 12.71 -8.72
N GLU A 223 -9.80 13.11 -8.06
CA GLU A 223 -8.74 13.94 -8.63
C GLU A 223 -7.37 13.24 -8.65
N ALA A 224 -7.31 11.93 -8.36
CA ALA A 224 -6.03 11.25 -8.15
C ALA A 224 -5.10 11.36 -9.36
N HIS A 225 -5.63 11.22 -10.58
CA HIS A 225 -4.83 11.31 -11.81
C HIS A 225 -4.14 12.67 -11.97
N ALA A 226 -4.92 13.75 -11.90
CA ALA A 226 -4.39 15.10 -12.03
C ALA A 226 -3.41 15.46 -10.90
N ARG A 227 -3.70 15.04 -9.67
CA ARG A 227 -2.83 15.27 -8.49
C ARG A 227 -1.50 14.54 -8.63
N ILE A 228 -1.53 13.26 -9.05
CA ILE A 228 -0.32 12.49 -9.29
C ILE A 228 0.48 13.11 -10.44
N ALA A 229 -0.17 13.51 -11.55
CA ALA A 229 0.52 14.17 -12.66
C ALA A 229 1.27 15.44 -12.22
N ALA A 230 0.65 16.26 -11.37
CA ALA A 230 1.29 17.44 -10.80
C ALA A 230 2.50 17.07 -9.91
N SER A 231 2.36 16.05 -9.04
CA SER A 231 3.47 15.57 -8.22
C SER A 231 4.61 14.94 -9.03
N VAL A 232 4.31 14.29 -10.17
CA VAL A 232 5.34 13.77 -11.09
C VAL A 232 6.14 14.92 -11.69
N ALA A 233 5.47 15.98 -12.16
CA ALA A 233 6.14 17.15 -12.74
C ALA A 233 7.03 17.88 -11.72
N ASP A 234 6.62 17.92 -10.45
CA ASP A 234 7.41 18.47 -9.34
C ASP A 234 8.61 17.58 -8.96
N ALA A 235 8.40 16.26 -8.93
CA ALA A 235 9.42 15.29 -8.51
C ALA A 235 10.50 15.01 -9.57
N PHE A 236 10.17 15.21 -10.85
CA PHE A 236 11.04 14.96 -12.00
C PHE A 236 11.03 16.17 -12.96
N PRO A 237 11.64 17.30 -12.56
CA PRO A 237 11.75 18.47 -13.43
C PRO A 237 12.60 18.15 -14.66
N ALA A 238 12.29 18.81 -15.78
CA ALA A 238 13.00 18.69 -17.06
C ALA A 238 14.43 19.24 -17.02
#